data_AF-A0A8T5QXS5-F1
#
_entry.id   AF-A0A8T5QXS5-F1
#
_cell.length_a   1.000
_cell.length_b   1.000
_cell.length_c   1.000
_cell.angle_alpha   90.00
_cell.angle_beta   90.00
_cell.angle_gamma   90.00
#
_symmetry.space_group_name_H-M   'P 1'
#
loop_
_entity.id
_entity.type
_entity.pdbx_description
1 polymer ?
#
loop_
_entity_poly.entity_id
_entity_poly.type
_entity_poly.pdbx_seq_one_letter_code
_entity_poly.pdbx_strand_id
1 'polypeptide(L)'
;MYNEKEDRAVGCIIGAAVGDAIGAPTEYISSEDLSKYYGGRADKFMGPCPSSPCKHLSAGQYTDDTQQLIALAESLVRKRGFSMEDFGKKLAYWGKRNQDDFNFCRFPGGTSMRAAAKLLHGGDPRRTGSESARTCGSAMRVAPVGVMWYQDLENLVKVARQSSVPTHNSTVTRESCAAVAATIGYLMNGYSKEEAIEKALDHVEDNELYERIRHAVSIKDKSISDAIKEIGTYEAAIETVPFAFYAFAKGADFRDVVAIGASACPGDTDSIACIAGSMAGAFYGYSGIPDDLKGSRLEDHDYLVQLGEQLLNPFACRIEMHSHTRNGKDCAMTNEQAITRAKEIGLDGIAITEHMSFEASESADNASALLSFPVIRGAEYHTDKGHFLIFGIDSDEVFRKFGKYGPAQEIIDFVVEKGGVAIPSHPYKKDYTKKLCDDIYNIRNISAVEVLNGQLSDEDNKKGQEAAAKLDLPGTGGSDAHCPGEVGVFFTEFENPVRTIEELVAEIKKGKFKARNGRVLLSP
;
A
#
# COMPACT_ATOMS: atom_id res chain seq x y z
N MET A 1 1.12 11.15 -13.76
CA MET A 1 2.47 11.46 -13.22
C MET A 1 2.29 11.89 -11.77
N TYR A 2 3.13 11.40 -10.87
CA TYR A 2 3.11 11.78 -9.46
C TYR A 2 3.57 13.22 -9.27
N ASN A 3 3.02 13.91 -8.28
CA ASN A 3 3.70 15.10 -7.75
C ASN A 3 4.96 14.68 -6.97
N GLU A 4 5.83 15.63 -6.63
CA GLU A 4 7.11 15.31 -6.00
C GLU A 4 6.97 14.52 -4.67
N LYS A 5 5.97 14.84 -3.83
CA LYS A 5 5.77 14.13 -2.55
C LYS A 5 5.22 12.73 -2.77
N GLU A 6 4.28 12.57 -3.70
CA GLU A 6 3.79 11.24 -4.11
C GLU A 6 4.94 10.39 -4.67
N ASP A 7 5.80 10.98 -5.51
CA ASP A 7 6.93 10.28 -6.12
C ASP A 7 7.92 9.80 -5.06
N ARG A 8 8.24 10.63 -4.06
CA ARG A 8 9.09 10.24 -2.92
C ARG A 8 8.45 9.23 -1.99
N ALA A 9 7.15 9.36 -1.70
CA ALA A 9 6.42 8.43 -0.84
C ALA A 9 6.36 7.02 -1.45
N VAL A 10 5.97 6.93 -2.72
CA VAL A 10 5.96 5.68 -3.49
C VAL A 10 7.38 5.14 -3.64
N GLY A 11 8.34 6.03 -3.94
CA GLY A 11 9.76 5.69 -4.05
C GLY A 11 10.30 5.06 -2.78
N CYS A 12 9.96 5.58 -1.60
CA CYS A 12 10.37 5.06 -0.30
C CYS A 12 9.91 3.61 -0.07
N ILE A 13 8.61 3.33 -0.31
CA ILE A 13 8.03 2.01 -0.08
C ILE A 13 8.52 0.99 -1.11
N ILE A 14 8.53 1.36 -2.40
CA ILE A 14 9.07 0.51 -3.46
C ILE A 14 10.57 0.31 -3.26
N GLY A 15 11.29 1.36 -2.87
CA GLY A 15 12.72 1.32 -2.66
C GLY A 15 13.14 0.33 -1.58
N ALA A 16 12.38 0.26 -0.48
CA ALA A 16 12.55 -0.75 0.55
C ALA A 16 12.40 -2.17 -0.01
N ALA A 17 11.30 -2.43 -0.74
CA ALA A 17 11.01 -3.74 -1.30
C ALA A 17 11.98 -4.17 -2.42
N VAL A 18 12.45 -3.23 -3.23
CA VAL A 18 13.51 -3.48 -4.22
C VAL A 18 14.83 -3.83 -3.52
N GLY A 19 15.17 -3.09 -2.47
CA GLY A 19 16.35 -3.35 -1.65
C GLY A 19 16.36 -4.77 -1.09
N ASP A 20 15.29 -5.10 -0.37
CA ASP A 20 14.99 -6.44 0.16
C ASP A 20 15.14 -7.52 -0.94
N ALA A 21 14.37 -7.43 -2.03
CA ALA A 21 14.35 -8.45 -3.07
C ALA A 21 15.68 -8.61 -3.84
N ILE A 22 16.55 -7.59 -3.87
CA ILE A 22 17.91 -7.69 -4.44
C ILE A 22 18.91 -8.23 -3.41
N GLY A 23 18.72 -7.95 -2.13
CA GLY A 23 19.59 -8.40 -1.04
C GLY A 23 19.30 -9.83 -0.54
N ALA A 24 18.09 -10.35 -0.73
CA ALA A 24 17.72 -11.70 -0.30
C ALA A 24 18.57 -12.82 -0.95
N PRO A 25 18.86 -12.78 -2.26
CA PRO A 25 19.75 -13.72 -2.94
C PRO A 25 21.16 -13.85 -2.34
N THR A 26 21.64 -12.82 -1.63
CA THR A 26 23.01 -12.66 -1.13
C THR A 26 23.11 -12.73 0.40
N GLU A 27 21.99 -12.95 1.08
CA GLU A 27 21.95 -13.02 2.54
C GLU A 27 22.81 -14.18 3.06
N TYR A 28 23.65 -13.90 4.06
CA TYR A 28 24.61 -14.82 4.70
C TYR A 28 25.60 -15.55 3.78
N ILE A 29 25.70 -15.20 2.50
CA ILE A 29 26.68 -15.83 1.59
C ILE A 29 28.08 -15.26 1.82
N SER A 30 29.12 -15.99 1.41
CA SER A 30 30.49 -15.50 1.48
C SER A 30 30.81 -14.51 0.35
N SER A 31 31.86 -13.70 0.50
CA SER A 31 32.31 -12.81 -0.57
C SER A 31 32.77 -13.58 -1.81
N GLU A 32 33.27 -14.82 -1.64
CA GLU A 32 33.58 -15.72 -2.76
C GLU A 32 32.33 -16.15 -3.52
N ASP A 33 31.25 -16.49 -2.81
CA ASP A 33 29.96 -16.83 -3.43
C ASP A 33 29.36 -15.59 -4.13
N LEU A 34 29.47 -14.41 -3.54
CA LEU A 34 29.07 -13.15 -4.19
C LEU A 34 29.83 -12.95 -5.52
N SER A 35 31.15 -13.17 -5.52
CA SER A 35 31.98 -13.11 -6.73
C SER A 35 31.56 -14.15 -7.77
N LYS A 36 31.36 -15.40 -7.33
CA LYS A 36 31.04 -16.54 -8.19
C LYS A 36 29.68 -16.43 -8.86
N TYR A 37 28.63 -16.06 -8.12
CA TYR A 37 27.26 -16.09 -8.61
C TYR A 37 26.76 -14.72 -9.12
N TYR A 38 27.36 -13.62 -8.65
CA TYR A 38 26.90 -12.26 -8.96
C TYR A 38 27.99 -11.36 -9.55
N GLY A 39 29.18 -11.90 -9.85
CA GLY A 39 30.29 -11.09 -10.37
C GLY A 39 30.80 -10.05 -9.37
N GLY A 40 30.55 -10.26 -8.08
CA GLY A 40 31.01 -9.39 -6.99
C GLY A 40 30.06 -8.24 -6.66
N ARG A 41 28.88 -8.18 -7.32
CA ARG A 41 27.90 -7.11 -7.08
C ARG A 41 26.48 -7.55 -7.44
N ALA A 42 25.55 -7.42 -6.49
CA ALA A 42 24.12 -7.62 -6.73
C ALA A 42 23.43 -6.27 -6.97
N ASP A 43 23.08 -5.95 -8.22
CA ASP A 43 22.53 -4.65 -8.62
C ASP A 43 21.20 -4.73 -9.39
N LYS A 44 20.62 -5.92 -9.46
CA LYS A 44 19.36 -6.22 -10.15
C LYS A 44 18.72 -7.46 -9.56
N PHE A 45 17.44 -7.69 -9.88
CA PHE A 45 16.77 -8.93 -9.50
C PHE A 45 17.47 -10.14 -10.12
N MET A 46 17.94 -11.04 -9.26
CA MET A 46 18.65 -12.25 -9.63
C MET A 46 18.13 -13.44 -8.82
N GLY A 47 18.27 -14.65 -9.37
CA GLY A 47 17.93 -15.86 -8.64
C GLY A 47 18.87 -16.05 -7.44
N PRO A 48 18.42 -16.75 -6.38
CA PRO A 48 19.14 -16.81 -5.13
C PRO A 48 20.38 -17.72 -5.20
N CYS A 49 21.36 -17.40 -4.37
CA CYS A 49 22.55 -18.22 -4.21
C CYS A 49 22.16 -19.54 -3.54
N PRO A 50 22.67 -20.71 -3.97
CA PRO A 50 22.40 -21.98 -3.30
C PRO A 50 22.77 -22.00 -1.80
N SER A 51 23.72 -21.16 -1.39
CA SER A 51 24.18 -21.01 -0.01
C SER A 51 23.33 -20.05 0.82
N SER A 52 22.47 -19.24 0.19
CA SER A 52 21.59 -18.29 0.90
C SER A 52 20.46 -19.04 1.63
N PRO A 53 20.03 -18.57 2.80
CA PRO A 53 18.83 -19.08 3.46
C PRO A 53 17.56 -18.84 2.63
N CYS A 54 17.58 -17.82 1.76
CA CYS A 54 16.49 -17.44 0.86
C CYS A 54 16.52 -18.15 -0.51
N LYS A 55 17.24 -19.27 -0.63
CA LYS A 55 17.39 -20.06 -1.87
C LYS A 55 16.10 -20.59 -2.52
N HIS A 56 14.99 -20.57 -1.78
CA HIS A 56 13.66 -20.97 -2.28
C HIS A 56 12.91 -19.83 -2.97
N LEU A 57 13.38 -18.60 -2.87
CA LEU A 57 12.74 -17.44 -3.50
C LEU A 57 13.11 -17.32 -4.99
N SER A 58 12.25 -16.67 -5.75
CA SER A 58 12.50 -16.26 -7.13
C SER A 58 13.00 -14.82 -7.20
N ALA A 59 13.68 -14.47 -8.29
CA ALA A 59 14.11 -13.10 -8.53
C ALA A 59 12.93 -12.11 -8.44
N GLY A 60 13.07 -11.06 -7.64
CA GLY A 60 12.02 -10.04 -7.45
C GLY A 60 11.02 -10.35 -6.33
N GLN A 61 11.15 -11.50 -5.64
CA GLN A 61 10.42 -11.77 -4.40
C GLN A 61 11.18 -11.19 -3.20
N TYR A 62 10.44 -10.49 -2.33
CA TYR A 62 10.94 -9.90 -1.09
C TYR A 62 10.85 -10.87 0.10
N THR A 63 11.52 -10.59 1.23
CA THR A 63 11.58 -11.40 2.46
C THR A 63 10.61 -10.91 3.55
N ASP A 64 10.86 -11.26 4.81
CA ASP A 64 10.04 -10.79 5.92
C ASP A 64 10.17 -9.28 6.18
N ASP A 65 11.23 -8.64 5.70
CA ASP A 65 11.41 -7.20 5.66
C ASP A 65 10.21 -6.47 5.08
N THR A 66 9.92 -6.74 3.81
CA THR A 66 8.78 -6.14 3.13
C THR A 66 7.45 -6.68 3.66
N GLN A 67 7.37 -7.94 4.10
CA GLN A 67 6.13 -8.45 4.71
C GLN A 67 5.76 -7.69 5.98
N GLN A 68 6.72 -7.42 6.86
CA GLN A 68 6.48 -6.67 8.09
C GLN A 68 6.32 -5.16 7.82
N LEU A 69 6.97 -4.62 6.78
CA LEU A 69 6.72 -3.27 6.28
C LEU A 69 5.27 -3.12 5.82
N ILE A 70 4.77 -4.05 5.01
CA ILE A 70 3.37 -4.10 4.57
C ILE A 70 2.44 -4.17 5.80
N ALA A 71 2.73 -5.04 6.78
CA ALA A 71 1.92 -5.13 7.99
C ALA A 71 1.86 -3.80 8.77
N LEU A 72 2.96 -3.05 8.83
CA LEU A 72 2.96 -1.71 9.45
C LEU A 72 2.18 -0.71 8.59
N ALA A 73 2.48 -0.62 7.29
CA ALA A 73 1.82 0.29 6.36
C ALA A 73 0.30 0.11 6.34
N GLU A 74 -0.18 -1.14 6.27
CA GLU A 74 -1.60 -1.44 6.33
C GLU A 74 -2.24 -1.00 7.64
N SER A 75 -1.58 -1.23 8.79
CA SER A 75 -2.08 -0.77 10.10
C SER A 75 -2.24 0.75 10.09
N LEU A 76 -1.22 1.47 9.61
CA LEU A 76 -1.20 2.92 9.53
C LEU A 76 -2.33 3.46 8.65
N VAL A 77 -2.44 2.96 7.41
CA VAL A 77 -3.46 3.40 6.43
C VAL A 77 -4.87 3.11 6.91
N ARG A 78 -5.09 1.92 7.51
CA ARG A 78 -6.39 1.49 8.01
C ARG A 78 -6.82 2.27 9.24
N LYS A 79 -5.89 2.55 10.15
CA LYS A 79 -6.16 3.29 11.39
C LYS A 79 -6.03 4.80 11.26
N ARG A 80 -5.59 5.28 10.09
CA ARG A 80 -5.26 6.69 9.82
C ARG A 80 -4.30 7.25 10.88
N GLY A 81 -3.32 6.44 11.26
CA GLY A 81 -2.40 6.71 12.36
C GLY A 81 -1.90 5.43 13.00
N PHE A 82 -1.15 5.55 14.10
CA PHE A 82 -0.55 4.39 14.75
C PHE A 82 -1.46 3.78 15.83
N SER A 83 -1.82 2.50 15.65
CA SER A 83 -2.49 1.70 16.68
C SER A 83 -1.61 0.52 17.06
N MET A 84 -1.17 0.51 18.31
CA MET A 84 -0.37 -0.57 18.88
C MET A 84 -1.11 -1.91 18.81
N GLU A 85 -2.42 -1.91 19.11
CA GLU A 85 -3.29 -3.07 19.05
C GLU A 85 -3.40 -3.64 17.65
N ASP A 86 -3.66 -2.78 16.67
CA ASP A 86 -3.87 -3.24 15.31
C ASP A 86 -2.58 -3.77 14.68
N PHE A 87 -1.48 -3.06 14.90
CA PHE A 87 -0.19 -3.52 14.43
C PHE A 87 0.21 -4.84 15.10
N GLY A 88 -0.05 -4.99 16.41
CA GLY A 88 0.12 -6.25 17.11
C GLY A 88 -0.68 -7.41 16.51
N LYS A 89 -1.95 -7.17 16.11
CA LYS A 89 -2.77 -8.17 15.41
C LYS A 89 -2.20 -8.55 14.04
N LYS A 90 -1.77 -7.57 13.25
CA LYS A 90 -1.15 -7.82 11.94
C LYS A 90 0.14 -8.63 12.08
N LEU A 91 0.97 -8.34 13.10
CA LEU A 91 2.17 -9.14 13.40
C LEU A 91 1.83 -10.56 13.86
N ALA A 92 0.79 -10.74 14.68
CA ALA A 92 0.33 -12.07 15.08
C ALA A 92 -0.11 -12.91 13.87
N TYR A 93 -0.90 -12.31 12.97
CA TYR A 93 -1.34 -12.95 11.73
C TYR A 93 -0.15 -13.28 10.81
N TRP A 94 0.76 -12.33 10.59
CA TRP A 94 1.97 -12.52 9.81
C TRP A 94 2.83 -13.67 10.34
N GLY A 95 3.04 -13.72 11.67
CA GLY A 95 3.83 -14.78 12.29
C GLY A 95 3.15 -16.14 12.23
N LYS A 96 1.82 -16.20 12.41
CA LYS A 96 1.05 -17.43 12.21
C LYS A 96 1.17 -17.93 10.77
N ARG A 97 1.02 -17.06 9.78
CA ARG A 97 1.11 -17.43 8.37
C ARG A 97 2.50 -17.92 7.98
N ASN A 98 3.56 -17.33 8.55
CA ASN A 98 4.94 -17.83 8.40
C ASN A 98 5.14 -19.24 9.00
N GLN A 99 4.35 -19.63 10.00
CA GLN A 99 4.37 -20.99 10.55
C GLN A 99 3.55 -21.98 9.72
N ASP A 100 2.41 -21.54 9.20
CA ASP A 100 1.41 -22.41 8.57
C ASP A 100 1.62 -22.60 7.05
N ASP A 101 2.24 -21.65 6.36
CA ASP A 101 2.40 -21.63 4.90
C ASP A 101 3.88 -21.55 4.49
N PHE A 102 4.40 -22.66 3.95
CA PHE A 102 5.77 -22.78 3.49
C PHE A 102 6.14 -21.74 2.41
N ASN A 103 5.20 -21.39 1.52
CA ASN A 103 5.45 -20.43 0.45
C ASN A 103 5.43 -18.97 0.96
N PHE A 104 4.83 -18.74 2.13
CA PHE A 104 4.85 -17.45 2.81
C PHE A 104 6.06 -17.29 3.73
N CYS A 105 6.68 -18.38 4.17
CA CYS A 105 7.86 -18.35 5.02
C CYS A 105 9.10 -17.90 4.25
N ARG A 106 9.59 -16.69 4.53
CA ARG A 106 10.70 -16.06 3.81
C ARG A 106 11.80 -15.62 4.76
N PHE A 107 12.32 -16.61 5.47
CA PHE A 107 13.42 -16.49 6.44
C PHE A 107 13.18 -15.50 7.60
N PRO A 108 12.01 -15.54 8.27
CA PRO A 108 11.69 -14.55 9.30
C PRO A 108 12.62 -14.64 10.53
N GLY A 109 13.05 -13.47 11.01
CA GLY A 109 13.92 -13.36 12.19
C GLY A 109 13.32 -13.94 13.47
N GLY A 110 14.13 -14.68 14.24
CA GLY A 110 13.69 -15.37 15.46
C GLY A 110 13.17 -14.46 16.58
N THR A 111 13.59 -13.19 16.64
CA THR A 111 13.01 -12.21 17.58
C THR A 111 11.57 -11.85 17.21
N SER A 112 11.32 -11.53 15.93
CA SER A 112 9.98 -11.21 15.43
C SER A 112 9.03 -12.39 15.55
N MET A 113 9.48 -13.61 15.21
CA MET A 113 8.65 -14.83 15.34
C MET A 113 8.25 -15.14 16.78
N ARG A 114 9.18 -15.00 17.74
CA ARG A 114 8.85 -15.17 19.18
C ARG A 114 7.85 -14.13 19.67
N ALA A 115 8.00 -12.88 19.24
CA ALA A 115 7.06 -11.81 19.59
C ALA A 115 5.68 -12.02 18.95
N ALA A 116 5.62 -12.38 17.67
CA ALA A 116 4.39 -12.72 16.97
C ALA A 116 3.65 -13.89 17.63
N ALA A 117 4.38 -14.92 18.09
CA ALA A 117 3.80 -16.02 18.87
C ALA A 117 3.16 -15.53 20.18
N LYS A 118 3.80 -14.62 20.94
CA LYS A 118 3.19 -14.04 22.15
C LYS A 118 1.92 -13.24 21.83
N LEU A 119 1.95 -12.45 20.75
CA LEU A 119 0.81 -11.66 20.29
C LEU A 119 -0.37 -12.56 19.89
N LEU A 120 -0.10 -13.66 19.18
CA LEU A 120 -1.11 -14.65 18.79
C LEU A 120 -1.81 -15.27 20.00
N HIS A 121 -1.09 -15.45 21.12
CA HIS A 121 -1.64 -15.96 22.38
C HIS A 121 -2.22 -14.86 23.29
N GLY A 122 -2.56 -13.68 22.73
CA GLY A 122 -3.23 -12.60 23.45
C GLY A 122 -2.30 -11.72 24.30
N GLY A 123 -0.99 -11.78 24.07
CA GLY A 123 -0.04 -10.89 24.74
C GLY A 123 -0.26 -9.42 24.38
N ASP A 124 -0.09 -8.51 25.36
CA ASP A 124 -0.18 -7.07 25.14
C ASP A 124 0.99 -6.59 24.26
N PRO A 125 0.74 -6.00 23.06
CA PRO A 125 1.78 -5.54 22.15
C PRO A 125 2.71 -4.47 22.75
N ARG A 126 2.37 -3.86 23.87
CA ARG A 126 3.26 -2.96 24.61
C ARG A 126 4.37 -3.68 25.38
N ARG A 127 4.27 -5.00 25.52
CA ARG A 127 5.09 -5.83 26.42
C ARG A 127 5.64 -7.10 25.77
N THR A 128 5.20 -7.44 24.55
CA THR A 128 5.63 -8.68 23.88
C THR A 128 7.07 -8.62 23.37
N GLY A 129 7.54 -7.44 22.97
CA GLY A 129 8.88 -7.25 22.45
C GLY A 129 9.97 -7.49 23.49
N SER A 130 11.11 -8.00 23.03
CA SER A 130 12.22 -8.32 23.91
C SER A 130 13.05 -7.07 24.23
N GLU A 131 13.28 -6.79 25.51
CA GLU A 131 14.16 -5.70 25.96
C GLU A 131 15.65 -5.98 25.72
N SER A 132 16.01 -7.25 25.52
CA SER A 132 17.38 -7.67 25.18
C SER A 132 17.63 -7.88 23.70
N ALA A 133 16.61 -7.76 22.84
CA ALA A 133 16.80 -7.93 21.41
C ALA A 133 17.57 -6.73 20.84
N ARG A 134 18.67 -7.01 20.14
CA ARG A 134 19.48 -6.00 19.46
C ARG A 134 19.44 -6.13 17.93
N THR A 135 18.61 -7.01 17.40
CA THR A 135 18.50 -7.27 15.94
C THR A 135 17.77 -6.16 15.21
N CYS A 136 18.07 -5.98 13.91
CA CYS A 136 17.54 -4.92 13.03
C CYS A 136 16.03 -5.01 12.73
N GLY A 137 15.36 -6.12 13.09
CA GLY A 137 14.01 -6.50 12.66
C GLY A 137 12.89 -5.46 12.76
N SER A 138 13.06 -4.45 13.61
CA SER A 138 12.10 -3.33 13.74
C SER A 138 12.43 -2.14 12.84
N ALA A 139 13.71 -1.91 12.54
CA ALA A 139 14.18 -0.81 11.69
C ALA A 139 13.91 -1.08 10.20
N MET A 140 14.06 -2.32 9.74
CA MET A 140 13.85 -2.70 8.32
C MET A 140 12.44 -2.39 7.81
N ARG A 141 11.45 -2.39 8.71
CA ARG A 141 10.03 -2.16 8.39
C ARG A 141 9.53 -0.75 8.68
N VAL A 142 10.37 0.17 9.16
CA VAL A 142 9.92 1.46 9.74
C VAL A 142 9.57 2.53 8.70
N ALA A 143 9.97 2.34 7.44
CA ALA A 143 9.79 3.31 6.37
C ALA A 143 8.37 3.94 6.27
N PRO A 144 7.26 3.21 6.45
CA PRO A 144 5.91 3.77 6.44
C PRO A 144 5.68 4.91 7.45
N VAL A 145 6.33 4.86 8.61
CA VAL A 145 6.24 5.92 9.63
C VAL A 145 6.88 7.21 9.13
N GLY A 146 8.04 7.09 8.48
CA GLY A 146 8.75 8.24 7.90
C GLY A 146 7.93 8.96 6.82
N VAL A 147 7.18 8.19 6.02
CA VAL A 147 6.28 8.75 5.00
C VAL A 147 5.05 9.41 5.63
N MET A 148 4.36 8.75 6.56
CA MET A 148 3.08 9.23 7.10
C MET A 148 3.22 10.52 7.94
N TRP A 149 4.30 10.64 8.73
CA TRP A 149 4.52 11.78 9.63
C TRP A 149 5.62 12.73 9.16
N TYR A 150 5.96 12.75 7.87
CA TYR A 150 7.06 13.61 7.39
C TYR A 150 6.90 15.10 7.75
N GLN A 151 5.66 15.60 7.91
CA GLN A 151 5.37 16.99 8.30
C GLN A 151 5.41 17.23 9.82
N ASP A 152 5.41 16.17 10.63
CA ASP A 152 5.36 16.23 12.10
C ASP A 152 6.46 15.32 12.67
N LEU A 153 7.70 15.84 12.62
CA LEU A 153 8.90 15.09 12.98
C LEU A 153 8.93 14.64 14.46
N GLU A 154 8.27 15.40 15.35
CA GLU A 154 8.18 15.03 16.77
C GLU A 154 7.34 13.77 16.94
N ASN A 155 6.14 13.73 16.34
CA ASN A 155 5.32 12.53 16.35
C ASN A 155 5.94 11.39 15.53
N LEU A 156 6.64 11.70 14.43
CA LEU A 156 7.38 10.72 13.63
C LEU A 156 8.35 9.91 14.51
N VAL A 157 9.26 10.59 15.23
CA VAL A 157 10.27 9.94 16.07
C VAL A 157 9.60 9.11 17.18
N LYS A 158 8.57 9.66 17.80
CA LYS A 158 7.79 8.96 18.83
C LYS A 158 7.13 7.68 18.30
N VAL A 159 6.45 7.77 17.15
CA VAL A 159 5.76 6.63 16.54
C VAL A 159 6.77 5.59 16.04
N ALA A 160 7.91 6.02 15.48
CA ALA A 160 8.97 5.11 15.04
C ALA A 160 9.46 4.25 16.20
N ARG A 161 9.78 4.87 17.35
CA ARG A 161 10.14 4.16 18.58
C ARG A 161 9.02 3.22 19.05
N GLN A 162 7.77 3.67 19.03
CA GLN A 162 6.62 2.86 19.45
C GLN A 162 6.39 1.65 18.53
N SER A 163 6.62 1.78 17.23
CA SER A 163 6.46 0.69 16.25
C SER A 163 7.49 -0.45 16.43
N SER A 164 8.61 -0.19 17.10
CA SER A 164 9.58 -1.21 17.48
C SER A 164 9.02 -2.15 18.56
N VAL A 165 8.35 -1.57 19.56
CA VAL A 165 7.99 -2.19 20.86
C VAL A 165 7.28 -3.54 20.76
N PRO A 166 6.36 -3.80 19.82
CA PRO A 166 5.70 -5.11 19.73
C PRO A 166 6.63 -6.30 19.55
N THR A 167 7.83 -6.07 19.02
CA THR A 167 8.82 -7.12 18.70
C THR A 167 10.19 -6.89 19.35
N HIS A 168 10.67 -5.65 19.33
CA HIS A 168 11.98 -5.24 19.80
C HIS A 168 11.80 -4.05 20.74
N ASN A 169 12.15 -4.20 22.02
CA ASN A 169 11.94 -3.16 23.04
C ASN A 169 13.24 -2.73 23.73
N SER A 170 14.39 -2.97 23.09
CA SER A 170 15.66 -2.40 23.57
C SER A 170 15.81 -0.96 23.10
N THR A 171 16.68 -0.19 23.76
CA THR A 171 16.99 1.20 23.38
C THR A 171 17.51 1.27 21.95
N VAL A 172 18.57 0.51 21.64
CA VAL A 172 19.20 0.53 20.31
C VAL A 172 18.23 0.24 19.16
N THR A 173 17.27 -0.68 19.32
CA THR A 173 16.31 -1.00 18.26
C THR A 173 15.27 0.10 18.06
N ARG A 174 14.81 0.73 19.15
CA ARG A 174 13.88 1.86 19.12
C ARG A 174 14.53 3.10 18.51
N GLU A 175 15.77 3.38 18.88
CA GLU A 175 16.55 4.50 18.35
C GLU A 175 16.96 4.27 16.90
N SER A 176 17.19 3.02 16.49
CA SER A 176 17.38 2.65 15.08
C SER A 176 16.17 2.98 14.22
N CYS A 177 14.96 2.68 14.72
CA CYS A 177 13.72 3.07 14.06
C CYS A 177 13.60 4.59 13.93
N ALA A 178 13.92 5.33 15.00
CA ALA A 178 13.92 6.78 14.99
C ALA A 178 14.89 7.36 13.96
N ALA A 179 16.14 6.89 13.90
CA ALA A 179 17.16 7.35 12.97
C ALA A 179 16.70 7.18 11.50
N VAL A 180 16.26 5.97 11.14
CA VAL A 180 15.82 5.65 9.77
C VAL A 180 14.58 6.47 9.40
N ALA A 181 13.55 6.46 10.24
CA ALA A 181 12.30 7.16 9.95
C ALA A 181 12.52 8.68 9.88
N ALA A 182 13.31 9.27 10.78
CA ALA A 182 13.58 10.70 10.77
C ALA A 182 14.37 11.12 9.52
N THR A 183 15.34 10.30 9.09
CA THR A 183 16.06 10.52 7.83
C THR A 183 15.07 10.55 6.67
N ILE A 184 14.18 9.56 6.56
CA ILE A 184 13.12 9.55 5.55
C ILE A 184 12.23 10.79 5.65
N GLY A 185 11.83 11.21 6.86
CA GLY A 185 11.04 12.42 7.08
C GLY A 185 11.72 13.70 6.54
N TYR A 186 13.01 13.88 6.79
CA TYR A 186 13.76 14.99 6.22
C TYR A 186 13.92 14.88 4.69
N LEU A 187 14.19 13.69 4.14
CA LEU A 187 14.26 13.49 2.69
C LEU A 187 12.93 13.80 2.00
N MET A 188 11.81 13.38 2.62
CA MET A 188 10.46 13.73 2.20
C MET A 188 10.21 15.24 2.22
N ASN A 189 10.90 16.01 3.07
CA ASN A 189 10.86 17.48 3.08
C ASN A 189 11.83 18.14 2.09
N GLY A 190 12.60 17.37 1.32
CA GLY A 190 13.48 17.88 0.25
C GLY A 190 14.89 18.25 0.71
N TYR A 191 15.31 17.83 1.90
CA TYR A 191 16.70 18.02 2.37
C TYR A 191 17.69 17.15 1.56
N SER A 192 18.95 17.60 1.50
CA SER A 192 20.03 16.78 0.94
C SER A 192 20.28 15.53 1.79
N LYS A 193 21.03 14.55 1.26
CA LYS A 193 21.38 13.33 2.00
C LYS A 193 22.11 13.66 3.31
N GLU A 194 23.12 14.52 3.22
CA GLU A 194 23.94 14.94 4.36
C GLU A 194 23.11 15.64 5.43
N GLU A 195 22.30 16.63 5.06
CA GLU A 195 21.46 17.38 6.00
C GLU A 195 20.39 16.49 6.64
N ALA A 196 19.79 15.59 5.87
CA ALA A 196 18.76 14.68 6.38
C ALA A 196 19.33 13.72 7.43
N ILE A 197 20.51 13.15 7.18
CA ILE A 197 21.20 12.27 8.12
C ILE A 197 21.60 13.04 9.39
N GLU A 198 22.25 14.20 9.23
CA GLU A 198 22.71 15.01 10.36
C GLU A 198 21.55 15.38 11.29
N LYS A 199 20.45 15.89 10.72
CA LYS A 199 19.27 16.27 11.50
C LYS A 199 18.50 15.09 12.08
N ALA A 200 18.57 13.91 11.45
CA ALA A 200 17.98 12.70 12.01
C ALA A 200 18.76 12.21 13.24
N LEU A 201 20.09 12.35 13.23
CA LEU A 201 20.94 11.98 14.35
C LEU A 201 20.73 12.84 15.59
N ASP A 202 20.26 14.08 15.46
CA ASP A 202 19.87 14.92 16.60
C ASP A 202 18.74 14.30 17.44
N HIS A 203 17.97 13.38 16.87
CA HIS A 203 16.89 12.66 17.56
C HIS A 203 17.35 11.34 18.19
N VAL A 204 18.57 10.88 17.94
CA VAL A 204 19.07 9.58 18.43
C VAL A 204 19.62 9.73 19.83
N GLU A 205 18.99 9.05 20.80
CA GLU A 205 19.37 9.13 22.22
C GLU A 205 20.40 8.05 22.63
N ASP A 206 20.57 7.00 21.82
CA ASP A 206 21.54 5.93 22.06
C ASP A 206 22.93 6.33 21.53
N ASN A 207 23.86 6.62 22.43
CA ASN A 207 25.20 7.09 22.08
C ASN A 207 26.00 6.09 21.23
N GLU A 208 25.85 4.78 21.47
CA GLU A 208 26.58 3.76 20.69
C GLU A 208 26.10 3.79 19.23
N LEU A 209 24.78 3.81 19.04
CA LEU A 209 24.17 3.91 17.72
C LEU A 209 24.53 5.21 17.01
N TYR A 210 24.42 6.34 17.71
CA TYR A 210 24.78 7.66 17.19
C TYR A 210 26.21 7.66 16.63
N GLU A 211 27.19 7.22 17.43
CA GLU A 211 28.60 7.22 17.03
C GLU A 211 28.85 6.25 15.88
N ARG A 212 28.17 5.11 15.83
CA ARG A 212 28.34 4.16 14.72
C ARG A 212 27.76 4.64 13.41
N ILE A 213 26.58 5.27 13.41
CA ILE A 213 26.02 5.86 12.19
C ILE A 213 26.92 7.02 11.74
N ARG A 214 27.36 7.88 12.66
CA ARG A 214 28.29 8.98 12.37
C ARG A 214 29.60 8.47 11.75
N HIS A 215 30.20 7.43 12.34
CA HIS A 215 31.41 6.79 11.82
C HIS A 215 31.18 6.23 10.42
N ALA A 216 30.10 5.46 10.22
CA ALA A 216 29.75 4.86 8.95
C ALA A 216 29.63 5.91 7.82
N VAL A 217 28.96 7.03 8.09
CA VAL A 217 28.82 8.14 7.13
C VAL A 217 30.15 8.84 6.88
N SER A 218 30.99 9.00 7.91
CA SER A 218 32.32 9.64 7.78
C SER A 218 33.29 8.87 6.88
N ILE A 219 33.08 7.56 6.74
CA ILE A 219 33.92 6.69 5.91
C ILE A 219 33.31 6.38 4.54
N LYS A 220 32.30 7.12 4.08
CA LYS A 220 31.59 6.88 2.79
C LYS A 220 32.51 6.75 1.57
N ASP A 221 33.70 7.37 1.61
CA ASP A 221 34.69 7.32 0.53
C ASP A 221 35.56 6.05 0.55
N LYS A 222 35.54 5.25 1.63
CA LYS A 222 36.26 3.97 1.72
C LYS A 222 35.66 2.91 0.80
N SER A 223 36.40 1.83 0.58
CA SER A 223 35.90 0.67 -0.16
C SER A 223 34.81 -0.06 0.64
N ILE A 224 33.90 -0.77 -0.04
CA ILE A 224 32.89 -1.60 0.62
C ILE A 224 33.56 -2.63 1.54
N SER A 225 34.67 -3.25 1.11
CA SER A 225 35.39 -4.24 1.93
C SER A 225 35.94 -3.65 3.23
N ASP A 226 36.43 -2.41 3.22
CA ASP A 226 36.93 -1.77 4.44
C ASP A 226 35.79 -1.30 5.34
N ALA A 227 34.70 -0.81 4.75
CA ALA A 227 33.49 -0.50 5.51
C ALA A 227 32.92 -1.74 6.22
N ILE A 228 32.92 -2.93 5.59
CA ILE A 228 32.48 -4.19 6.22
C ILE A 228 33.33 -4.50 7.46
N LYS A 229 34.65 -4.33 7.38
CA LYS A 229 35.55 -4.59 8.53
C LYS A 229 35.34 -3.62 9.68
N GLU A 230 34.99 -2.37 9.38
CA GLU A 230 34.85 -1.31 10.39
C GLU A 230 33.45 -1.21 10.98
N ILE A 231 32.42 -1.49 10.19
CA ILE A 231 31.01 -1.35 10.58
C ILE A 231 30.37 -2.69 10.95
N GLY A 232 30.78 -3.79 10.34
CA GLY A 232 30.02 -5.04 10.41
C GLY A 232 28.76 -5.00 9.54
N THR A 233 28.19 -6.18 9.32
CA THR A 233 27.12 -6.43 8.34
C THR A 233 26.12 -7.49 8.79
N TYR A 234 26.23 -7.99 10.02
CA TYR A 234 25.31 -9.00 10.56
C TYR A 234 24.06 -8.35 11.15
N GLU A 235 23.10 -9.19 11.60
CA GLU A 235 21.72 -8.80 11.92
C GLU A 235 21.57 -7.86 13.12
N ALA A 236 22.65 -7.54 13.83
CA ALA A 236 22.61 -6.58 14.92
C ALA A 236 22.30 -5.18 14.36
N ALA A 237 21.30 -4.50 14.92
CA ALA A 237 20.93 -3.14 14.53
C ALA A 237 22.12 -2.16 14.55
N ILE A 238 23.09 -2.41 15.42
CA ILE A 238 24.32 -1.64 15.59
C ILE A 238 25.32 -1.83 14.42
N GLU A 239 25.10 -2.82 13.56
CA GLU A 239 25.84 -3.10 12.33
C GLU A 239 24.98 -2.76 11.10
N THR A 240 23.80 -3.40 10.98
CA THR A 240 22.87 -3.27 9.84
C THR A 240 22.51 -1.82 9.54
N VAL A 241 22.11 -1.06 10.58
CA VAL A 241 21.62 0.32 10.40
C VAL A 241 22.76 1.25 10.00
N PRO A 242 23.89 1.31 10.72
CA PRO A 242 25.04 2.08 10.24
C PRO A 242 25.50 1.71 8.83
N PHE A 243 25.52 0.43 8.45
CA PHE A 243 25.92 0.04 7.10
C PHE A 243 24.93 0.54 6.04
N ALA A 244 23.62 0.51 6.32
CA ALA A 244 22.61 1.08 5.43
C ALA A 244 22.79 2.60 5.24
N PHE A 245 23.17 3.32 6.30
CA PHE A 245 23.52 4.74 6.23
C PHE A 245 24.81 4.98 5.42
N TYR A 246 25.83 4.13 5.56
CA TYR A 246 27.01 4.16 4.70
C TYR A 246 26.64 3.94 3.23
N ALA A 247 25.82 2.93 2.92
CA ALA A 247 25.37 2.65 1.56
C ALA A 247 24.62 3.84 0.95
N PHE A 248 23.71 4.45 1.70
CA PHE A 248 22.94 5.61 1.26
C PHE A 248 23.82 6.86 1.05
N ALA A 249 24.76 7.13 1.96
CA ALA A 249 25.67 8.26 1.87
C ALA A 249 26.70 8.11 0.73
N LYS A 250 27.15 6.87 0.47
CA LYS A 250 28.13 6.56 -0.59
C LYS A 250 27.51 6.53 -1.98
N GLY A 251 26.33 5.92 -2.12
CA GLY A 251 25.76 5.60 -3.43
C GLY A 251 25.42 6.84 -4.26
N ALA A 252 25.77 6.82 -5.54
CA ALA A 252 25.56 7.95 -6.46
C ALA A 252 24.10 8.08 -6.92
N ASP A 253 23.42 6.96 -7.11
CA ASP A 253 22.02 6.86 -7.53
C ASP A 253 21.29 5.74 -6.77
N PHE A 254 19.99 5.55 -7.05
CA PHE A 254 19.18 4.53 -6.39
C PHE A 254 19.77 3.11 -6.53
N ARG A 255 20.18 2.72 -7.74
CA ARG A 255 20.73 1.39 -8.00
C ARG A 255 22.02 1.19 -7.24
N ASP A 256 22.89 2.18 -7.23
CA ASP A 256 24.17 2.10 -6.54
C ASP A 256 24.00 1.95 -5.02
N VAL A 257 23.08 2.70 -4.42
CA VAL A 257 22.76 2.56 -2.98
C VAL A 257 22.30 1.14 -2.66
N VAL A 258 21.30 0.63 -3.40
CA VAL A 258 20.78 -0.74 -3.18
C VAL A 258 21.87 -1.78 -3.40
N ALA A 259 22.67 -1.62 -4.45
CA ALA A 259 23.73 -2.57 -4.77
C ALA A 259 24.86 -2.60 -3.74
N ILE A 260 25.19 -1.46 -3.11
CA ILE A 260 26.15 -1.43 -2.00
C ILE A 260 25.62 -2.25 -0.82
N GLY A 261 24.34 -2.08 -0.46
CA GLY A 261 23.71 -2.83 0.62
C GLY A 261 23.60 -4.33 0.33
N ALA A 262 23.10 -4.67 -0.86
CA ALA A 262 22.92 -6.06 -1.29
C ALA A 262 24.25 -6.79 -1.51
N SER A 263 25.36 -6.07 -1.65
CA SER A 263 26.70 -6.68 -1.83
C SER A 263 27.53 -6.68 -0.54
N ALA A 264 26.94 -6.37 0.61
CA ALA A 264 27.61 -6.27 1.91
C ALA A 264 27.88 -7.66 2.54
N CYS A 265 28.49 -8.58 1.77
CA CYS A 265 28.69 -9.97 2.15
C CYS A 265 30.02 -10.20 2.90
N PRO A 266 30.04 -11.08 3.93
CA PRO A 266 28.89 -11.84 4.45
C PRO A 266 28.01 -10.99 5.38
N GLY A 267 26.72 -11.32 5.48
CA GLY A 267 25.84 -10.64 6.43
C GLY A 267 24.37 -10.59 6.00
N ASP A 268 23.64 -9.72 6.67
CA ASP A 268 22.21 -9.43 6.60
C ASP A 268 21.91 -8.47 5.44
N THR A 269 22.19 -8.90 4.21
CA THR A 269 22.21 -8.02 3.04
C THR A 269 20.84 -7.54 2.58
N ASP A 270 19.77 -8.33 2.80
CA ASP A 270 18.39 -7.90 2.53
C ASP A 270 17.98 -6.76 3.46
N SER A 271 18.21 -6.87 4.77
CA SER A 271 17.90 -5.78 5.71
C SER A 271 18.70 -4.51 5.45
N ILE A 272 20.01 -4.63 5.16
CA ILE A 272 20.85 -3.48 4.82
C ILE A 272 20.31 -2.80 3.56
N ALA A 273 20.04 -3.57 2.50
CA ALA A 273 19.55 -3.05 1.23
C ALA A 273 18.13 -2.50 1.35
N CYS A 274 17.26 -3.10 2.15
CA CYS A 274 15.90 -2.64 2.44
C CYS A 274 15.91 -1.26 3.10
N ILE A 275 16.67 -1.10 4.19
CA ILE A 275 16.78 0.19 4.88
C ILE A 275 17.41 1.25 3.97
N ALA A 276 18.52 0.93 3.30
CA ALA A 276 19.20 1.85 2.39
C ALA A 276 18.32 2.23 1.19
N GLY A 277 17.61 1.24 0.63
CA GLY A 277 16.66 1.39 -0.47
C GLY A 277 15.47 2.26 -0.11
N SER A 278 14.98 2.20 1.14
CA SER A 278 13.91 3.09 1.60
C SER A 278 14.35 4.57 1.64
N MET A 279 15.56 4.85 2.13
CA MET A 279 16.14 6.20 2.14
C MET A 279 16.45 6.67 0.71
N ALA A 280 17.03 5.82 -0.13
CA ALA A 280 17.27 6.12 -1.54
C ALA A 280 15.95 6.42 -2.27
N GLY A 281 14.91 5.63 -2.03
CA GLY A 281 13.60 5.81 -2.60
C GLY A 281 12.94 7.13 -2.19
N ALA A 282 13.04 7.52 -0.92
CA ALA A 282 12.56 8.82 -0.44
C ALA A 282 13.34 10.01 -1.03
N PHE A 283 14.62 9.81 -1.38
CA PHE A 283 15.47 10.86 -1.94
C PHE A 283 15.35 11.01 -3.46
N TYR A 284 15.45 9.91 -4.20
CA TYR A 284 15.42 9.88 -5.67
C TYR A 284 13.99 9.78 -6.24
N GLY A 285 13.02 9.39 -5.43
CA GLY A 285 11.64 9.17 -5.85
C GLY A 285 11.45 7.91 -6.69
N TYR A 286 10.20 7.52 -6.89
CA TYR A 286 9.82 6.37 -7.74
C TYR A 286 10.29 6.56 -9.19
N SER A 287 10.26 7.80 -9.68
CA SER A 287 10.80 8.17 -10.98
C SER A 287 12.32 7.92 -11.10
N GLY A 288 13.06 8.02 -10.00
CA GLY A 288 14.50 7.72 -9.92
C GLY A 288 14.85 6.23 -9.81
N ILE A 289 13.87 5.36 -9.60
CA ILE A 289 14.07 3.90 -9.60
C ILE A 289 14.16 3.41 -11.06
N PRO A 290 15.23 2.68 -11.45
CA PRO A 290 15.36 2.14 -12.81
C PRO A 290 14.17 1.26 -13.22
N ASP A 291 13.76 1.34 -14.48
CA ASP A 291 12.56 0.65 -14.98
C ASP A 291 12.64 -0.89 -14.87
N ASP A 292 13.84 -1.47 -14.94
CA ASP A 292 14.07 -2.90 -14.75
C ASP A 292 14.00 -3.35 -13.28
N LEU A 293 13.96 -2.41 -12.34
CA LEU A 293 13.81 -2.64 -10.90
C LEU A 293 12.41 -2.29 -10.38
N LYS A 294 11.45 -1.98 -11.25
CA LYS A 294 10.05 -1.70 -10.88
C LYS A 294 9.06 -2.38 -11.82
N GLY A 295 7.77 -2.12 -11.62
CA GLY A 295 6.68 -2.79 -12.35
C GLY A 295 6.56 -4.27 -11.97
N SER A 296 6.05 -5.09 -12.89
CA SER A 296 5.72 -6.50 -12.65
C SER A 296 6.90 -7.43 -12.34
N ARG A 297 8.13 -6.90 -12.27
CA ARG A 297 9.34 -7.64 -11.86
C ARG A 297 9.49 -7.70 -10.34
N LEU A 298 8.89 -6.76 -9.63
CA LEU A 298 8.80 -6.76 -8.17
C LEU A 298 7.46 -7.36 -7.77
N GLU A 299 7.48 -8.32 -6.85
CA GLU A 299 6.25 -8.90 -6.30
C GLU A 299 5.39 -7.84 -5.61
N ASP A 300 4.06 -7.95 -5.77
CA ASP A 300 3.07 -7.02 -5.20
C ASP A 300 3.34 -5.53 -5.51
N HIS A 301 4.04 -5.22 -6.62
CA HIS A 301 4.44 -3.85 -7.00
C HIS A 301 3.28 -2.84 -6.92
N ASP A 302 2.15 -3.12 -7.59
CA ASP A 302 1.03 -2.18 -7.65
C ASP A 302 0.38 -1.98 -6.28
N TYR A 303 0.41 -3.01 -5.43
CA TYR A 303 -0.07 -2.93 -4.05
C TYR A 303 0.86 -2.06 -3.18
N LEU A 304 2.17 -2.23 -3.32
CA LEU A 304 3.17 -1.40 -2.64
C LEU A 304 3.12 0.06 -3.09
N VAL A 305 2.89 0.31 -4.38
CA VAL A 305 2.62 1.66 -4.91
C VAL A 305 1.41 2.26 -4.21
N GLN A 306 0.31 1.52 -4.14
CA GLN A 306 -0.91 1.98 -3.47
C GLN A 306 -0.66 2.33 -1.99
N LEU A 307 0.08 1.49 -1.27
CA LEU A 307 0.43 1.76 0.13
C LEU A 307 1.23 3.07 0.27
N GLY A 308 2.20 3.32 -0.61
CA GLY A 308 2.96 4.58 -0.66
C GLY A 308 2.06 5.80 -0.86
N GLU A 309 1.12 5.74 -1.81
CA GLU A 309 0.15 6.82 -2.04
C GLU A 309 -0.76 7.05 -0.84
N GLN A 310 -1.26 5.99 -0.20
CA GLN A 310 -2.21 6.08 0.90
C GLN A 310 -1.58 6.50 2.23
N LEU A 311 -0.29 6.21 2.43
CA LEU A 311 0.47 6.72 3.57
C LEU A 311 0.66 8.24 3.49
N LEU A 312 0.78 8.79 2.28
CA LEU A 312 0.89 10.24 2.09
C LEU A 312 -0.44 10.97 2.33
N ASN A 313 -1.56 10.34 1.97
CA ASN A 313 -2.90 10.90 2.11
C ASN A 313 -3.82 10.01 2.98
N PRO A 314 -3.49 9.79 4.27
CA PRO A 314 -4.21 8.83 5.09
C PRO A 314 -5.64 9.26 5.44
N PHE A 315 -5.97 10.54 5.22
CA PHE A 315 -7.29 11.11 5.47
C PHE A 315 -8.15 11.28 4.22
N ALA A 316 -7.71 10.79 3.06
CA ALA A 316 -8.54 10.79 1.85
C ALA A 316 -9.88 10.08 2.10
N CYS A 317 -10.93 10.56 1.43
CA CYS A 317 -12.28 10.04 1.60
C CYS A 317 -12.47 8.75 0.79
N ARG A 318 -12.84 7.65 1.43
CA ARG A 318 -12.93 6.32 0.83
C ARG A 318 -14.39 5.89 0.71
N ILE A 319 -14.88 5.69 -0.50
CA ILE A 319 -16.28 5.33 -0.75
C ILE A 319 -16.35 4.06 -1.58
N GLU A 320 -17.09 3.08 -1.07
CA GLU A 320 -17.57 1.95 -1.87
C GLU A 320 -18.61 2.47 -2.87
N MET A 321 -18.36 2.33 -4.17
CA MET A 321 -19.18 2.94 -5.22
C MET A 321 -20.21 1.99 -5.83
N HIS A 322 -20.12 0.69 -5.55
CA HIS A 322 -20.95 -0.32 -6.19
C HIS A 322 -21.30 -1.44 -5.21
N SER A 323 -22.52 -1.41 -4.69
CA SER A 323 -23.01 -2.42 -3.75
C SER A 323 -24.51 -2.57 -3.85
N HIS A 324 -24.98 -3.80 -3.69
CA HIS A 324 -26.38 -4.17 -3.76
C HIS A 324 -26.85 -4.70 -2.41
N THR A 325 -28.15 -4.64 -2.16
CA THR A 325 -28.76 -5.22 -0.96
C THR A 325 -29.98 -6.05 -1.32
N ARG A 326 -30.62 -6.64 -0.33
CA ARG A 326 -31.88 -7.39 -0.51
C ARG A 326 -32.98 -6.63 -1.24
N ASN A 327 -32.90 -5.31 -1.28
CA ASN A 327 -33.83 -4.47 -1.99
C ASN A 327 -33.68 -4.59 -3.53
N GLY A 328 -32.49 -4.95 -4.03
CA GLY A 328 -32.19 -5.27 -5.43
C GLY A 328 -32.66 -6.66 -5.90
N LYS A 329 -33.16 -7.49 -4.96
CA LYS A 329 -33.82 -8.80 -5.15
C LYS A 329 -32.92 -10.01 -5.44
N ASP A 330 -31.63 -9.83 -5.70
CA ASP A 330 -30.66 -10.91 -5.94
C ASP A 330 -29.56 -11.02 -4.87
N CYS A 331 -29.64 -10.18 -3.85
CA CYS A 331 -28.72 -10.12 -2.73
C CYS A 331 -29.44 -10.46 -1.41
N ALA A 332 -28.76 -11.07 -0.44
CA ALA A 332 -29.32 -11.33 0.90
C ALA A 332 -28.89 -10.27 1.95
N MET A 333 -27.84 -9.50 1.63
CA MET A 333 -27.26 -8.48 2.50
C MET A 333 -28.28 -7.39 2.82
N THR A 334 -28.33 -6.93 4.07
CA THR A 334 -29.15 -5.77 4.47
C THR A 334 -28.36 -4.48 4.34
N ASN A 335 -29.06 -3.34 4.29
CA ASN A 335 -28.42 -2.02 4.39
C ASN A 335 -27.54 -1.93 5.64
N GLU A 336 -28.03 -2.38 6.80
CA GLU A 336 -27.29 -2.34 8.06
C GLU A 336 -26.03 -3.21 8.01
N GLN A 337 -26.09 -4.39 7.38
CA GLN A 337 -24.92 -5.25 7.21
C GLN A 337 -23.88 -4.60 6.31
N ALA A 338 -24.31 -4.03 5.17
CA ALA A 338 -23.42 -3.33 4.24
C ALA A 338 -22.73 -2.13 4.92
N ILE A 339 -23.50 -1.28 5.60
CA ILE A 339 -22.99 -0.11 6.32
C ILE A 339 -22.07 -0.51 7.47
N THR A 340 -22.48 -1.50 8.29
CA THR A 340 -21.66 -1.97 9.42
C THR A 340 -20.31 -2.45 8.91
N ARG A 341 -20.32 -3.25 7.84
CA ARG A 341 -19.08 -3.72 7.22
C ARG A 341 -18.21 -2.58 6.71
N ALA A 342 -18.78 -1.63 5.96
CA ALA A 342 -18.06 -0.47 5.44
C ALA A 342 -17.38 0.33 6.56
N LYS A 343 -18.07 0.52 7.70
CA LYS A 343 -17.50 1.15 8.90
C LYS A 343 -16.35 0.35 9.52
N GLU A 344 -16.51 -0.97 9.65
CA GLU A 344 -15.52 -1.86 10.27
C GLU A 344 -14.17 -1.86 9.52
N ILE A 345 -14.21 -1.77 8.19
CA ILE A 345 -13.02 -1.72 7.34
C ILE A 345 -12.46 -0.30 7.17
N GLY A 346 -13.18 0.73 7.63
CA GLY A 346 -12.71 2.11 7.65
C GLY A 346 -12.98 2.92 6.37
N LEU A 347 -14.03 2.58 5.63
CA LEU A 347 -14.60 3.46 4.60
C LEU A 347 -15.30 4.67 5.25
N ASP A 348 -15.47 5.74 4.48
CA ASP A 348 -16.15 6.97 4.89
C ASP A 348 -17.60 7.07 4.38
N GLY A 349 -17.94 6.26 3.38
CA GLY A 349 -19.28 6.16 2.82
C GLY A 349 -19.45 4.90 1.97
N ILE A 350 -20.71 4.60 1.63
CA ILE A 350 -21.07 3.50 0.75
C ILE A 350 -22.19 3.95 -0.20
N ALA A 351 -22.07 3.59 -1.47
CA ALA A 351 -23.11 3.74 -2.46
C ALA A 351 -23.95 2.46 -2.53
N ILE A 352 -25.27 2.61 -2.45
CA ILE A 352 -26.22 1.51 -2.67
C ILE A 352 -26.85 1.71 -4.04
N THR A 353 -26.58 0.78 -4.95
CA THR A 353 -26.79 0.93 -6.40
C THR A 353 -27.68 -0.17 -6.95
N GLU A 354 -28.86 -0.35 -6.36
CA GLU A 354 -29.77 -1.46 -6.70
C GLU A 354 -30.08 -1.52 -8.21
N HIS A 355 -30.27 -2.75 -8.70
CA HIS A 355 -30.57 -2.98 -10.10
C HIS A 355 -31.89 -2.33 -10.52
N MET A 356 -31.83 -1.52 -11.57
CA MET A 356 -33.00 -0.98 -12.27
C MET A 356 -33.97 -0.17 -11.40
N SER A 357 -33.54 0.34 -10.24
CA SER A 357 -34.36 1.17 -9.37
C SER A 357 -33.53 1.99 -8.39
N PHE A 358 -33.74 3.30 -8.38
CA PHE A 358 -33.28 4.23 -7.34
C PHE A 358 -34.22 4.21 -6.13
N GLU A 359 -35.53 4.11 -6.36
CA GLU A 359 -36.53 4.08 -5.30
C GLU A 359 -36.38 2.84 -4.39
N ALA A 360 -35.89 1.71 -4.92
CA ALA A 360 -35.63 0.50 -4.14
C ALA A 360 -34.67 0.71 -2.95
N SER A 361 -33.72 1.65 -3.05
CA SER A 361 -32.76 1.95 -1.99
C SER A 361 -33.27 2.95 -0.95
N GLU A 362 -34.54 3.37 -0.97
CA GLU A 362 -35.10 4.35 -0.02
C GLU A 362 -34.89 3.97 1.45
N SER A 363 -35.01 2.68 1.79
CA SER A 363 -34.77 2.21 3.16
C SER A 363 -33.31 2.35 3.62
N ALA A 364 -32.36 2.62 2.71
CA ALA A 364 -30.96 2.83 3.04
C ALA A 364 -30.74 4.18 3.76
N ASP A 365 -31.60 5.18 3.54
CA ASP A 365 -31.54 6.48 4.23
C ASP A 365 -31.83 6.32 5.74
N ASN A 366 -32.80 5.46 6.08
CA ASN A 366 -33.11 5.12 7.47
C ASN A 366 -31.94 4.40 8.15
N ALA A 367 -31.29 3.45 7.45
CA ALA A 367 -30.13 2.74 7.96
C ALA A 367 -28.91 3.68 8.12
N SER A 368 -28.72 4.61 7.19
CA SER A 368 -27.70 5.66 7.24
C SER A 368 -27.85 6.52 8.50
N ALA A 369 -29.07 7.01 8.77
CA ALA A 369 -29.37 7.80 9.96
C ALA A 369 -29.14 7.00 11.25
N LEU A 370 -29.63 5.76 11.31
CA LEU A 370 -29.49 4.88 12.48
C LEU A 370 -28.03 4.60 12.83
N LEU A 371 -27.21 4.33 11.80
CA LEU A 371 -25.80 3.98 11.97
C LEU A 371 -24.87 5.18 11.92
N SER A 372 -25.38 6.39 11.68
CA SER A 372 -24.59 7.63 11.52
C SER A 372 -23.42 7.43 10.54
N PHE A 373 -23.74 6.96 9.33
CA PHE A 373 -22.76 6.69 8.29
C PHE A 373 -23.29 7.12 6.92
N PRO A 374 -22.52 7.88 6.13
CA PRO A 374 -22.97 8.34 4.82
C PRO A 374 -23.35 7.18 3.90
N VAL A 375 -24.56 7.23 3.39
CA VAL A 375 -25.04 6.38 2.31
C VAL A 375 -25.36 7.26 1.13
N ILE A 376 -24.89 6.85 -0.04
CA ILE A 376 -25.18 7.52 -1.30
C ILE A 376 -26.08 6.61 -2.11
N ARG A 377 -27.29 7.07 -2.43
CA ARG A 377 -28.21 6.30 -3.27
C ARG A 377 -27.88 6.53 -4.73
N GLY A 378 -27.73 5.44 -5.47
CA GLY A 378 -27.62 5.41 -6.92
C GLY A 378 -28.43 4.25 -7.46
N ALA A 379 -28.14 3.85 -8.69
CA ALA A 379 -28.70 2.64 -9.27
C ALA A 379 -27.76 2.06 -10.32
N GLU A 380 -27.85 0.74 -10.53
CA GLU A 380 -27.22 0.10 -11.68
C GLU A 380 -28.26 -0.13 -12.78
N TYR A 381 -28.10 0.57 -13.91
CA TYR A 381 -28.98 0.49 -15.06
C TYR A 381 -28.46 -0.54 -16.08
N HIS A 382 -29.32 -1.47 -16.51
CA HIS A 382 -29.05 -2.43 -17.59
C HIS A 382 -29.50 -1.86 -18.95
N THR A 383 -28.54 -1.43 -19.78
CA THR A 383 -28.79 -0.84 -21.12
C THR A 383 -28.64 -1.88 -22.23
N ASP A 384 -28.94 -1.49 -23.47
CA ASP A 384 -28.67 -2.31 -24.66
C ASP A 384 -27.18 -2.58 -24.95
N LYS A 385 -26.27 -1.83 -24.31
CA LYS A 385 -24.81 -1.93 -24.48
C LYS A 385 -24.06 -2.29 -23.19
N GLY A 386 -24.73 -2.82 -22.17
CA GLY A 386 -24.09 -3.16 -20.89
C GLY A 386 -24.65 -2.34 -19.73
N HIS A 387 -23.97 -2.36 -18.58
CA HIS A 387 -24.49 -1.76 -17.36
C HIS A 387 -23.80 -0.46 -17.02
N PHE A 388 -24.52 0.42 -16.33
CA PHE A 388 -24.03 1.73 -15.92
C PHE A 388 -24.47 2.02 -14.49
N LEU A 389 -23.54 2.47 -13.65
CA LEU A 389 -23.90 3.16 -12.41
C LEU A 389 -24.39 4.55 -12.77
N ILE A 390 -25.54 4.93 -12.21
CA ILE A 390 -26.11 6.26 -12.36
C ILE A 390 -26.26 6.92 -10.99
N PHE A 391 -25.81 8.17 -10.92
CA PHE A 391 -25.82 8.99 -9.72
C PHE A 391 -26.40 10.37 -10.03
N GLY A 392 -27.05 11.01 -9.05
CA GLY A 392 -27.69 12.32 -9.23
C GLY A 392 -29.06 12.26 -9.90
N ILE A 393 -29.78 11.14 -9.72
CA ILE A 393 -31.21 11.00 -10.03
C ILE A 393 -31.99 10.93 -8.72
N ASP A 394 -33.29 11.27 -8.75
CA ASP A 394 -34.14 11.37 -7.56
C ASP A 394 -35.39 10.46 -7.62
N SER A 395 -35.59 9.73 -8.72
CA SER A 395 -36.76 8.89 -8.95
C SER A 395 -36.52 7.86 -10.05
N ASP A 396 -37.45 6.90 -10.16
CA ASP A 396 -37.37 5.87 -11.20
C ASP A 396 -37.84 6.34 -12.60
N GLU A 397 -37.86 7.66 -12.85
CA GLU A 397 -38.33 8.25 -14.12
C GLU A 397 -37.58 7.68 -15.34
N VAL A 398 -36.25 7.55 -15.23
CA VAL A 398 -35.40 7.01 -16.29
C VAL A 398 -35.79 5.56 -16.64
N PHE A 399 -36.05 4.72 -15.62
CA PHE A 399 -36.43 3.32 -15.82
C PHE A 399 -37.83 3.19 -16.42
N ARG A 400 -38.79 4.03 -15.99
CA ARG A 400 -40.15 4.06 -16.54
C ARG A 400 -40.16 4.51 -18.00
N LYS A 401 -39.28 5.45 -18.37
CA LYS A 401 -39.20 6.02 -19.72
C LYS A 401 -38.56 5.07 -20.73
N PHE A 402 -37.43 4.46 -20.38
CA PHE A 402 -36.63 3.68 -21.33
C PHE A 402 -36.73 2.16 -21.13
N GLY A 403 -37.21 1.71 -19.98
CA GLY A 403 -37.34 0.29 -19.66
C GLY A 403 -35.99 -0.43 -19.56
N LYS A 404 -36.06 -1.75 -19.31
CA LYS A 404 -34.85 -2.59 -19.31
C LYS A 404 -34.29 -2.71 -20.74
N TYR A 405 -32.97 -2.59 -20.88
CA TYR A 405 -32.27 -2.62 -22.17
C TYR A 405 -32.63 -1.46 -23.11
N GLY A 406 -32.97 -0.30 -22.56
CA GLY A 406 -33.11 0.92 -23.35
C GLY A 406 -31.76 1.38 -23.97
N PRO A 407 -31.79 2.29 -24.96
CA PRO A 407 -30.58 2.76 -25.66
C PRO A 407 -29.62 3.47 -24.71
N ALA A 408 -28.40 2.96 -24.56
CA ALA A 408 -27.41 3.45 -23.60
C ALA A 408 -27.17 4.96 -23.73
N GLN A 409 -27.00 5.47 -24.95
CA GLN A 409 -26.72 6.89 -25.18
C GLN A 409 -27.89 7.79 -24.74
N GLU A 410 -29.14 7.40 -25.00
CA GLU A 410 -30.32 8.18 -24.60
C GLU A 410 -30.50 8.21 -23.09
N ILE A 411 -30.19 7.10 -22.41
CA ILE A 411 -30.21 7.01 -20.95
C ILE A 411 -29.14 7.91 -20.33
N ILE A 412 -27.91 7.87 -20.86
CA ILE A 412 -26.81 8.72 -20.38
C ILE A 412 -27.15 10.20 -20.57
N ASP A 413 -27.63 10.58 -21.76
CA ASP A 413 -28.00 11.96 -22.07
C ASP A 413 -29.12 12.44 -21.12
N PHE A 414 -30.11 11.60 -20.82
CA PHE A 414 -31.17 11.90 -19.85
C PHE A 414 -30.63 12.13 -18.43
N VAL A 415 -29.72 11.26 -17.95
CA VAL A 415 -29.11 11.39 -16.61
C VAL A 415 -28.29 12.68 -16.52
N VAL A 416 -27.52 13.00 -17.56
CA VAL A 416 -26.70 14.21 -17.61
C VAL A 416 -27.56 15.48 -17.69
N GLU A 417 -28.68 15.47 -18.44
CA GLU A 417 -29.64 16.58 -18.49
C GLU A 417 -30.25 16.88 -17.12
N LYS A 418 -30.46 15.84 -16.29
CA LYS A 418 -30.92 15.98 -14.90
C LYS A 418 -29.81 16.40 -13.93
N GLY A 419 -28.59 16.62 -14.42
CA GLY A 419 -27.45 17.04 -13.63
C GLY A 419 -26.66 15.88 -12.99
N GLY A 420 -27.03 14.63 -13.26
CA GLY A 420 -26.35 13.45 -12.76
C GLY A 420 -25.07 13.09 -13.51
N VAL A 421 -24.59 11.87 -13.28
CA VAL A 421 -23.47 11.23 -13.98
C VAL A 421 -23.78 9.77 -14.27
N ALA A 422 -23.23 9.27 -15.37
CA ALA A 422 -23.26 7.86 -15.73
C ALA A 422 -21.83 7.32 -15.84
N ILE A 423 -21.62 6.12 -15.30
CA ILE A 423 -20.33 5.44 -15.25
C ILE A 423 -20.55 4.01 -15.75
N PRO A 424 -19.88 3.55 -16.82
CA PRO A 424 -19.91 2.15 -17.20
C PRO A 424 -19.47 1.26 -16.02
N SER A 425 -20.34 0.36 -15.55
CA SER A 425 -19.99 -0.66 -14.56
C SER A 425 -19.46 -1.91 -15.26
N HIS A 426 -18.45 -2.53 -14.65
CA HIS A 426 -17.78 -3.75 -15.10
C HIS A 426 -17.72 -3.88 -16.64
N PRO A 427 -17.17 -2.87 -17.35
CA PRO A 427 -17.39 -2.67 -18.78
C PRO A 427 -16.89 -3.82 -19.67
N TYR A 428 -15.95 -4.62 -19.16
CA TYR A 428 -15.37 -5.77 -19.85
C TYR A 428 -15.89 -7.13 -19.34
N LYS A 429 -16.99 -7.17 -18.56
CA LYS A 429 -17.67 -8.41 -18.17
C LYS A 429 -18.21 -9.14 -19.42
N LYS A 430 -17.75 -10.37 -19.65
CA LYS A 430 -18.01 -11.11 -20.90
C LYS A 430 -19.27 -11.96 -20.87
N ASP A 431 -19.75 -12.30 -19.68
CA ASP A 431 -20.83 -13.29 -19.49
C ASP A 431 -22.23 -12.69 -19.67
N TYR A 432 -22.34 -11.41 -20.03
CA TYR A 432 -23.60 -10.77 -20.36
C TYR A 432 -23.95 -10.88 -21.83
N THR A 433 -25.25 -11.05 -22.09
CA THR A 433 -25.84 -11.01 -23.44
C THR A 433 -25.70 -9.62 -24.07
N LYS A 434 -25.74 -8.56 -23.25
CA LYS A 434 -25.46 -7.17 -23.61
C LYS A 434 -24.20 -6.72 -22.89
N LYS A 435 -23.11 -6.57 -23.64
CA LYS A 435 -21.78 -6.25 -23.10
C LYS A 435 -21.26 -4.99 -23.76
N LEU A 436 -20.57 -4.16 -22.98
CA LEU A 436 -20.01 -2.91 -23.48
C LEU A 436 -18.72 -3.18 -24.24
N CYS A 437 -17.70 -3.71 -23.57
CA CYS A 437 -16.38 -3.97 -24.16
C CYS A 437 -15.91 -2.74 -24.98
N ASP A 438 -15.52 -2.93 -26.24
CA ASP A 438 -15.04 -1.85 -27.10
C ASP A 438 -16.14 -0.88 -27.55
N ASP A 439 -17.42 -1.14 -27.30
CA ASP A 439 -18.48 -0.15 -27.55
C ASP A 439 -18.36 1.06 -26.62
N ILE A 440 -17.59 0.97 -25.52
CA ILE A 440 -17.31 2.10 -24.62
C ILE A 440 -16.72 3.30 -25.38
N TYR A 441 -15.92 3.06 -26.43
CA TYR A 441 -15.31 4.11 -27.23
C TYR A 441 -16.32 4.89 -28.10
N ASN A 442 -17.54 4.37 -28.23
CA ASN A 442 -18.63 4.99 -29.00
C ASN A 442 -19.66 5.68 -28.09
N ILE A 443 -19.50 5.63 -26.77
CA ILE A 443 -20.40 6.25 -25.80
C ILE A 443 -19.89 7.66 -25.47
N ARG A 444 -20.79 8.64 -25.45
CA ARG A 444 -20.49 10.03 -25.08
C ARG A 444 -21.08 10.37 -23.73
N ASN A 445 -20.57 11.45 -23.10
CA ASN A 445 -21.08 12.03 -21.85
C ASN A 445 -20.98 11.14 -20.60
N ILE A 446 -20.12 10.11 -20.63
CA ILE A 446 -19.71 9.41 -19.40
C ILE A 446 -18.65 10.23 -18.66
N SER A 447 -18.70 10.19 -17.33
CA SER A 447 -17.81 11.01 -16.48
C SER A 447 -16.60 10.25 -15.93
N ALA A 448 -16.68 8.92 -15.94
CA ALA A 448 -15.66 8.01 -15.41
C ALA A 448 -15.89 6.61 -16.00
N VAL A 449 -15.00 5.67 -15.68
CA VAL A 449 -15.16 4.24 -15.96
C VAL A 449 -14.95 3.46 -14.68
N GLU A 450 -15.74 2.42 -14.40
CA GLU A 450 -15.41 1.48 -13.33
C GLU A 450 -14.23 0.60 -13.77
N VAL A 451 -13.06 0.85 -13.18
CA VAL A 451 -11.79 0.22 -13.59
C VAL A 451 -11.32 -0.86 -12.62
N LEU A 452 -11.89 -0.90 -11.42
CA LEU A 452 -11.69 -1.96 -10.44
C LEU A 452 -13.06 -2.44 -9.94
N ASN A 453 -13.43 -3.66 -10.32
CA ASN A 453 -14.68 -4.30 -9.93
C ASN A 453 -14.41 -5.64 -9.24
N GLY A 454 -15.10 -5.90 -8.12
CA GLY A 454 -14.88 -7.09 -7.27
C GLY A 454 -15.36 -8.41 -7.89
N GLN A 455 -16.23 -8.35 -8.88
CA GLN A 455 -16.78 -9.50 -9.61
C GLN A 455 -16.06 -9.74 -10.95
N LEU A 456 -14.99 -8.98 -11.24
CA LEU A 456 -14.17 -9.13 -12.45
C LEU A 456 -12.82 -9.80 -12.18
N SER A 457 -12.29 -10.44 -13.22
CA SER A 457 -10.90 -10.89 -13.25
C SER A 457 -9.94 -9.69 -13.34
N ASP A 458 -8.70 -9.87 -12.89
CA ASP A 458 -7.65 -8.85 -13.03
C ASP A 458 -7.41 -8.46 -14.50
N GLU A 459 -7.56 -9.42 -15.43
CA GLU A 459 -7.41 -9.15 -16.87
C GLU A 459 -8.52 -8.22 -17.39
N ASP A 460 -9.75 -8.40 -16.92
CA ASP A 460 -10.88 -7.58 -17.35
C ASP A 460 -10.88 -6.20 -16.68
N ASN A 461 -10.47 -6.12 -15.40
CA ASN A 461 -10.20 -4.84 -14.73
C ASN A 461 -9.09 -4.06 -15.46
N LYS A 462 -8.01 -4.73 -15.88
CA LYS A 462 -6.93 -4.11 -16.66
C LYS A 462 -7.43 -3.51 -17.98
N LYS A 463 -8.33 -4.20 -18.69
CA LYS A 463 -8.95 -3.64 -19.92
C LYS A 463 -9.78 -2.39 -19.61
N GLY A 464 -10.49 -2.38 -18.48
CA GLY A 464 -11.19 -1.19 -17.98
C GLY A 464 -10.24 0.00 -17.77
N GLN A 465 -9.10 -0.24 -17.12
CA GLN A 465 -8.05 0.76 -16.92
C GLN A 465 -7.48 1.27 -18.25
N GLU A 466 -7.18 0.37 -19.20
CA GLU A 466 -6.69 0.73 -20.54
C GLU A 466 -7.71 1.56 -21.33
N ALA A 467 -9.00 1.24 -21.22
CA ALA A 467 -10.07 2.00 -21.86
C ALA A 467 -10.22 3.41 -21.25
N ALA A 468 -10.22 3.51 -19.92
CA ALA A 468 -10.26 4.80 -19.23
C ALA A 468 -9.08 5.70 -19.64
N ALA A 469 -7.86 5.13 -19.69
CA ALA A 469 -6.67 5.84 -20.14
C ALA A 469 -6.77 6.31 -21.61
N LYS A 470 -7.30 5.49 -22.52
CA LYS A 470 -7.53 5.88 -23.94
C LYS A 470 -8.59 6.96 -24.09
N LEU A 471 -9.58 6.98 -23.20
CA LEU A 471 -10.67 7.97 -23.18
C LEU A 471 -10.29 9.26 -22.44
N ASP A 472 -9.11 9.32 -21.81
CA ASP A 472 -8.71 10.39 -20.90
C ASP A 472 -9.74 10.63 -19.77
N LEU A 473 -10.26 9.52 -19.23
CA LEU A 473 -11.26 9.54 -18.16
C LEU A 473 -10.70 8.94 -16.87
N PRO A 474 -11.11 9.48 -15.70
CA PRO A 474 -10.76 8.91 -14.41
C PRO A 474 -11.47 7.56 -14.17
N GLY A 475 -10.89 6.74 -13.30
CA GLY A 475 -11.39 5.40 -12.96
C GLY A 475 -11.97 5.32 -11.55
N THR A 476 -13.19 4.80 -11.41
CA THR A 476 -13.79 4.43 -10.11
C THR A 476 -13.50 2.98 -9.75
N GLY A 477 -13.47 2.69 -8.45
CA GLY A 477 -13.46 1.34 -7.90
C GLY A 477 -14.73 1.07 -7.10
N GLY A 478 -15.30 -0.11 -7.27
CA GLY A 478 -16.48 -0.59 -6.55
C GLY A 478 -16.49 -2.11 -6.48
N SER A 479 -17.04 -2.67 -5.41
CA SER A 479 -16.91 -4.12 -5.19
C SER A 479 -17.96 -4.95 -5.93
N ASP A 480 -19.04 -4.33 -6.43
CA ASP A 480 -20.23 -5.03 -6.92
C ASP A 480 -20.68 -6.09 -5.89
N ALA A 481 -20.74 -5.63 -4.63
CA ALA A 481 -20.89 -6.48 -3.48
C ALA A 481 -22.34 -6.96 -3.33
N HIS A 482 -22.50 -8.28 -3.22
CA HIS A 482 -23.76 -8.99 -3.00
C HIS A 482 -23.78 -9.72 -1.65
N CYS A 483 -22.68 -9.68 -0.90
CA CYS A 483 -22.63 -10.14 0.48
C CYS A 483 -21.67 -9.28 1.34
N PRO A 484 -21.78 -9.34 2.68
CA PRO A 484 -20.94 -8.52 3.56
C PRO A 484 -19.43 -8.79 3.40
N GLY A 485 -19.03 -9.98 2.93
CA GLY A 485 -17.61 -10.29 2.71
C GLY A 485 -16.98 -9.50 1.57
N GLU A 486 -17.78 -9.05 0.60
CA GLU A 486 -17.32 -8.40 -0.63
C GLU A 486 -17.24 -6.87 -0.51
N VAL A 487 -17.96 -6.27 0.44
CA VAL A 487 -17.97 -4.81 0.60
C VAL A 487 -16.56 -4.28 0.86
N GLY A 488 -16.15 -3.32 0.04
CA GLY A 488 -14.84 -2.68 0.09
C GLY A 488 -13.67 -3.55 -0.37
N VAL A 489 -13.91 -4.59 -1.17
CA VAL A 489 -12.86 -5.26 -1.97
C VAL A 489 -12.21 -4.26 -2.92
N PHE A 490 -12.99 -3.35 -3.50
CA PHE A 490 -12.51 -2.15 -4.18
C PHE A 490 -13.31 -0.93 -3.71
N PHE A 491 -12.68 0.24 -3.75
CA PHE A 491 -13.35 1.49 -3.41
C PHE A 491 -12.76 2.64 -4.23
N THR A 492 -13.42 3.79 -4.19
CA THR A 492 -12.95 5.03 -4.80
C THR A 492 -12.46 5.98 -3.71
N GLU A 493 -11.25 6.50 -3.90
CA GLU A 493 -10.60 7.46 -3.02
C GLU A 493 -10.73 8.86 -3.61
N PHE A 494 -11.36 9.77 -2.86
CA PHE A 494 -11.58 11.17 -3.21
C PHE A 494 -10.66 12.08 -2.38
N GLU A 495 -10.14 13.14 -3.01
CA GLU A 495 -9.32 14.15 -2.32
C GLU A 495 -10.12 14.93 -1.27
N ASN A 496 -11.40 15.18 -1.55
CA ASN A 496 -12.30 15.93 -0.68
C ASN A 496 -13.30 15.00 0.01
N PRO A 497 -13.81 15.37 1.21
CA PRO A 497 -14.90 14.66 1.85
C PRO A 497 -16.13 14.62 0.93
N VAL A 498 -16.73 13.43 0.80
CA VAL A 498 -17.98 13.21 0.09
C VAL A 498 -18.97 12.55 1.06
N ARG A 499 -20.11 13.20 1.28
CA ARG A 499 -21.14 12.77 2.24
C ARG A 499 -22.54 12.73 1.63
N THR A 500 -22.74 13.45 0.52
CA THR A 500 -24.03 13.59 -0.17
C THR A 500 -23.90 13.22 -1.65
N ILE A 501 -25.04 13.00 -2.31
CA ILE A 501 -25.08 12.71 -3.75
C ILE A 501 -24.60 13.91 -4.58
N GLU A 502 -24.90 15.13 -4.16
CA GLU A 502 -24.47 16.36 -4.83
C GLU A 502 -22.96 16.53 -4.78
N GLU A 503 -22.35 16.28 -3.62
CA GLU A 503 -20.88 16.28 -3.46
C GLU A 503 -20.24 15.19 -4.32
N LEU A 504 -20.80 13.97 -4.33
CA LEU A 504 -20.28 12.87 -5.15
C LEU A 504 -20.29 13.24 -6.63
N VAL A 505 -21.44 13.71 -7.14
CA VAL A 505 -21.60 14.12 -8.54
C VAL A 505 -20.61 15.24 -8.89
N ALA A 506 -20.43 16.21 -7.98
CA ALA A 506 -19.48 17.30 -8.18
C ALA A 506 -18.03 16.80 -8.23
N GLU A 507 -17.61 15.92 -7.32
CA GLU A 507 -16.25 15.37 -7.32
C GLU A 507 -15.99 14.45 -8.52
N ILE A 508 -16.98 13.64 -8.94
CA ILE A 508 -16.87 12.83 -10.16
C ILE A 508 -16.66 13.72 -11.39
N LYS A 509 -17.42 14.81 -11.52
CA LYS A 509 -17.27 15.77 -12.62
C LYS A 509 -15.93 16.51 -12.60
N LYS A 510 -15.32 16.70 -11.43
CA LYS A 510 -13.96 17.28 -11.31
C LYS A 510 -12.86 16.32 -11.73
N GLY A 511 -13.11 15.00 -11.68
CA GLY A 511 -12.15 13.97 -12.10
C GLY A 511 -10.98 13.72 -11.14
N LYS A 512 -11.09 14.19 -9.88
CA LYS A 512 -10.02 14.08 -8.87
C LYS A 512 -10.27 12.96 -7.87
N PHE A 513 -10.16 11.72 -8.35
CA PHE A 513 -10.33 10.51 -7.55
C PHE A 513 -9.57 9.35 -8.18
N LYS A 514 -9.35 8.29 -7.40
CA LYS A 514 -8.64 7.08 -7.84
C LYS A 514 -9.33 5.83 -7.33
N ALA A 515 -9.46 4.81 -8.17
CA ALA A 515 -9.84 3.46 -7.75
C ALA A 515 -8.72 2.83 -6.91
N ARG A 516 -9.09 2.14 -5.82
CA ARG A 516 -8.15 1.51 -4.88
C ARG A 516 -8.54 0.07 -4.57
N ASN A 517 -7.53 -0.79 -4.40
CA ASN A 517 -7.68 -2.14 -3.87
C ASN A 517 -7.93 -2.09 -2.35
N GLY A 518 -9.01 -2.72 -1.94
CA GLY A 518 -9.48 -2.84 -0.56
C GLY A 518 -8.60 -3.63 0.38
N ARG A 519 -7.64 -4.43 -0.13
CA ARG A 519 -6.80 -5.35 0.67
C ARG A 519 -6.22 -4.72 1.93
N VAL A 520 -5.82 -3.45 1.87
CA VAL A 520 -5.28 -2.68 3.00
C VAL A 520 -6.28 -2.47 4.16
N LEU A 521 -7.58 -2.40 3.84
CA LEU A 521 -8.69 -2.15 4.76
C LEU A 521 -9.26 -3.44 5.34
N LEU A 522 -9.12 -4.53 4.60
CA LEU A 522 -9.56 -5.84 5.03
C LEU A 522 -8.72 -6.28 6.23
N SER A 523 -9.40 -6.77 7.27
CA SER A 523 -8.70 -7.41 8.38
C SER A 523 -7.92 -8.61 7.84
N PRO A 524 -6.68 -8.85 8.30
CA PRO A 524 -6.18 -10.22 8.34
C PRO A 524 -7.07 -11.10 9.23
#